data_AF-A0A7M2TED4-F1
#
_entry.id   AF-A0A7M2TED4-F1
#
_cell.length_a   1.000
_cell.length_b   1.000
_cell.length_c   1.000
_cell.angle_alpha   90.00
_cell.angle_beta   90.00
_cell.angle_gamma   90.00
#
_symmetry.space_group_name_H-M   'P 1'
#
loop_
_entity.id
_entity.type
_entity.pdbx_description
1 polymer ?
#
loop_
_entity_poly.entity_id
_entity_poly.type
_entity_poly.pdbx_seq_one_letter_code
_entity_poly.pdbx_strand_id
1 'polypeptide(L)'
;MTRLRGGVAATAVAAALFAAAGCTEQTTGTGGQKGPAGGGAALTAAESLPLKGPAPKTGYDRDRFGSPWADTDSIDCGTRDHICKRDLADVEFSDGNCTVASGTLDPDPYTGKDVTFTGGRSPVDIDHVIALSDAWQKGAQQGDPGKRMADANDLMLAASVSDADVSQRQSVGVEQSCLMRTCSELRWEKG
;
A
#
# COMPACT_ATOMS: atom_id res chain seq x y z
N MET A 1 -34.15 -3.51 72.67
CA MET A 1 -34.08 -2.66 71.46
C MET A 1 -34.13 -3.59 70.25
N THR A 2 -35.33 -3.85 69.76
CA THR A 2 -35.60 -4.87 68.74
C THR A 2 -35.88 -4.15 67.43
N ARG A 3 -34.98 -4.24 66.45
CA ARG A 3 -35.19 -3.68 65.11
C ARG A 3 -35.69 -4.78 64.18
N LEU A 4 -36.98 -4.79 63.89
CA LEU A 4 -37.54 -5.43 62.70
C LEU A 4 -37.56 -4.42 61.54
N ARG A 5 -36.88 -4.77 60.45
CA ARG A 5 -37.08 -4.26 59.08
C ARG A 5 -37.11 -5.52 58.24
N GLY A 6 -38.15 -5.88 57.50
CA GLY A 6 -38.92 -5.10 56.55
C GLY A 6 -38.86 -5.93 55.26
N GLY A 7 -39.99 -6.55 54.90
CA GLY A 7 -40.08 -7.64 53.92
C GLY A 7 -39.64 -7.25 52.52
N VAL A 8 -38.93 -8.15 51.85
CA VAL A 8 -38.68 -8.09 50.41
C VAL A 8 -39.78 -8.88 49.72
N ALA A 9 -40.55 -8.18 48.88
CA ALA A 9 -41.60 -8.77 48.07
C ALA A 9 -41.00 -9.72 47.02
N ALA A 10 -41.55 -10.93 46.97
CA ALA A 10 -41.32 -11.88 45.90
C ALA A 10 -41.98 -11.39 44.60
N THR A 11 -41.24 -11.40 43.50
CA THR A 11 -41.81 -11.50 42.15
C THR A 11 -41.13 -12.64 41.41
N ALA A 12 -41.95 -13.34 40.63
CA ALA A 12 -41.82 -14.73 40.28
C ALA A 12 -40.79 -15.03 39.18
N VAL A 13 -40.33 -16.27 39.25
CA VAL A 13 -39.50 -17.05 38.33
C VAL A 13 -39.91 -16.90 36.86
N ALA A 14 -38.94 -16.63 36.00
CA ALA A 14 -38.92 -17.14 34.64
C ALA A 14 -37.61 -17.91 34.43
N ALA A 15 -37.69 -19.23 34.57
CA ALA A 15 -36.65 -20.15 34.14
C ALA A 15 -36.69 -20.23 32.61
N ALA A 16 -35.64 -19.73 31.95
CA ALA A 16 -35.43 -19.93 30.52
C ALA A 16 -34.01 -20.50 30.32
N LEU A 17 -33.97 -21.83 30.24
CA LEU A 17 -33.12 -22.66 29.38
C LEU A 17 -31.84 -21.99 28.87
N PHE A 18 -30.73 -22.14 29.62
CA PHE A 18 -29.39 -22.04 29.06
C PHE A 18 -29.16 -23.27 28.16
N ALA A 19 -29.57 -23.17 26.90
CA ALA A 19 -29.12 -24.07 25.87
C ALA A 19 -27.61 -23.91 25.73
N ALA A 20 -26.89 -25.03 25.85
CA ALA A 20 -25.46 -25.12 25.63
C ALA A 20 -25.12 -24.71 24.19
N ALA A 21 -24.77 -23.45 23.98
CA ALA A 21 -23.94 -23.05 22.85
C ALA A 21 -22.49 -23.31 23.27
N GLY A 22 -22.06 -24.56 23.10
CA GLY A 22 -20.64 -24.87 23.16
C GLY A 22 -19.91 -23.98 22.16
N CYS A 23 -18.90 -23.25 22.64
CA CYS A 23 -17.83 -22.75 21.80
C CYS A 23 -17.14 -23.99 21.20
N THR A 24 -17.63 -24.44 20.05
CA THR A 24 -16.83 -25.31 19.19
C THR A 24 -15.83 -24.39 18.52
N GLU A 25 -14.57 -24.54 18.90
CA GLU A 25 -13.45 -24.03 18.11
C GLU A 25 -13.61 -24.59 16.69
N GLN A 26 -14.07 -23.76 15.77
CA GLN A 26 -14.13 -24.08 14.35
C GLN A 26 -12.73 -23.90 13.75
N THR A 27 -11.79 -24.71 14.26
CA THR A 27 -10.48 -24.90 13.64
C THR A 27 -10.63 -25.93 12.53
N THR A 28 -11.37 -25.55 11.48
CA THR A 28 -11.39 -26.28 10.22
C THR A 28 -11.63 -25.28 9.11
N GLY A 29 -10.56 -24.55 8.76
CA GLY A 29 -10.46 -23.86 7.48
C GLY A 29 -10.54 -24.91 6.38
N THR A 30 -11.75 -25.22 5.94
CA THR A 30 -11.96 -25.90 4.67
C THR A 30 -11.52 -24.90 3.62
N GLY A 31 -10.36 -25.12 3.02
CA GLY A 31 -9.91 -24.37 1.86
C GLY A 31 -11.04 -24.35 0.85
N GLY A 32 -11.67 -23.17 0.71
CA GLY A 32 -12.75 -22.97 -0.24
C GLY A 32 -12.26 -23.43 -1.60
N GLN A 33 -12.97 -24.37 -2.21
CA GLN A 33 -12.66 -24.82 -3.56
C GLN A 33 -12.56 -23.59 -4.46
N LYS A 34 -11.42 -23.43 -5.12
CA LYS A 34 -11.19 -22.45 -6.18
C LYS A 34 -12.03 -22.84 -7.40
N GLY A 35 -13.34 -22.66 -7.29
CA GLY A 35 -14.20 -22.49 -8.45
C GLY A 35 -13.94 -21.11 -9.07
N PRO A 36 -14.34 -20.88 -10.34
CA PRO A 36 -14.30 -19.53 -10.89
C PRO A 36 -15.11 -18.64 -9.95
N ALA A 37 -14.55 -17.52 -9.52
CA ALA A 37 -15.27 -16.52 -8.74
C ALA A 37 -16.39 -15.97 -9.62
N GLY A 38 -17.54 -16.63 -9.62
CA GLY A 38 -18.76 -16.10 -10.22
C GLY A 38 -19.04 -14.75 -9.58
N GLY A 39 -19.31 -13.74 -10.42
CA GLY A 39 -19.51 -12.36 -10.00
C GLY A 39 -20.46 -12.24 -8.82
N GLY A 40 -19.90 -12.08 -7.63
CA GLY A 40 -20.66 -11.84 -6.42
C GLY A 40 -21.15 -10.39 -6.37
N ALA A 41 -21.92 -10.06 -5.33
CA ALA A 41 -22.46 -8.72 -5.13
C ALA A 41 -21.39 -7.60 -5.19
N ALA A 42 -20.15 -7.88 -4.78
CA ALA A 42 -19.03 -6.94 -4.89
C ALA A 42 -18.63 -6.65 -6.35
N LEU A 43 -18.63 -7.65 -7.23
CA LEU A 43 -18.34 -7.44 -8.66
C LEU A 43 -19.48 -6.66 -9.32
N THR A 44 -20.74 -7.02 -9.04
CA THR A 44 -21.91 -6.28 -9.55
C THR A 44 -21.89 -4.82 -9.10
N ALA A 45 -21.52 -4.56 -7.84
CA ALA A 45 -21.38 -3.20 -7.33
C ALA A 45 -20.26 -2.43 -8.05
N ALA A 46 -19.08 -3.05 -8.24
CA ALA A 46 -17.97 -2.44 -8.97
C ALA A 46 -18.33 -2.12 -10.42
N GLU A 47 -19.05 -3.02 -11.12
CA GLU A 47 -19.52 -2.84 -12.48
C GLU A 47 -20.57 -1.72 -12.61
N SER A 48 -21.30 -1.42 -11.53
CA SER A 48 -22.27 -0.33 -11.49
C SER A 48 -21.65 1.06 -11.28
N LEU A 49 -20.35 1.15 -10.96
CA LEU A 49 -19.70 2.42 -10.72
C LEU A 49 -19.57 3.22 -12.03
N PRO A 50 -19.94 4.51 -12.05
CA PRO A 50 -19.74 5.34 -13.22
C PRO A 50 -18.26 5.44 -13.60
N LEU A 51 -17.93 5.10 -14.84
CA LEU A 51 -16.59 5.29 -15.39
C LEU A 51 -16.41 6.76 -15.79
N LYS A 52 -15.42 7.43 -15.20
CA LYS A 52 -15.03 8.80 -15.55
C LYS A 52 -13.65 8.79 -16.19
N GLY A 53 -13.46 9.60 -17.23
CA GLY A 53 -12.13 9.86 -17.78
C GLY A 53 -11.22 10.58 -16.77
N PRO A 54 -9.90 10.64 -17.04
CA PRO A 54 -8.94 11.32 -16.16
C PRO A 54 -9.28 12.81 -16.02
N ALA A 55 -9.06 13.37 -14.83
CA ALA A 55 -9.12 14.82 -14.64
C ALA A 55 -7.89 15.50 -15.28
N PRO A 56 -7.90 16.83 -15.51
CA PRO A 56 -6.73 17.53 -16.03
C PRO A 56 -5.52 17.42 -15.09
N LYS A 57 -4.31 17.38 -15.66
CA LYS A 57 -3.03 17.46 -14.90
C LYS A 57 -2.70 18.88 -14.40
N THR A 58 -3.60 19.85 -14.59
CA THR A 58 -3.40 21.25 -14.19
C THR A 58 -3.04 21.35 -12.71
N GLY A 59 -1.96 22.08 -12.41
CA GLY A 59 -1.50 22.29 -11.03
C GLY A 59 -0.78 21.10 -10.40
N TYR A 60 -0.52 20.02 -11.16
CA TYR A 60 0.34 18.94 -10.72
C TYR A 60 1.77 19.43 -10.54
N ASP A 61 2.31 19.17 -9.36
CA ASP A 61 3.73 19.23 -9.04
C ASP A 61 4.01 18.08 -8.06
N ARG A 62 5.17 17.43 -8.17
CA ARG A 62 5.54 16.32 -7.28
C ARG A 62 5.59 16.77 -5.82
N ASP A 63 5.99 18.01 -5.57
CA ASP A 63 6.09 18.59 -4.23
C ASP A 63 4.71 18.75 -3.56
N ARG A 64 3.62 18.62 -4.31
CA ARG A 64 2.25 18.58 -3.74
C ARG A 64 1.99 17.34 -2.90
N PHE A 65 2.82 16.30 -3.05
CA PHE A 65 2.78 15.08 -2.24
C PHE A 65 3.70 15.15 -1.02
N GLY A 66 4.30 16.31 -0.73
CA GLY A 66 5.11 16.49 0.47
C GLY A 66 6.50 15.87 0.36
N SER A 67 7.12 15.60 1.51
CA SER A 67 8.47 15.05 1.53
C SER A 67 8.46 13.61 1.02
N PRO A 68 9.33 13.26 0.05
CA PRO A 68 9.48 11.88 -0.38
C PRO A 68 10.07 11.06 0.75
N TRP A 69 9.62 9.82 0.84
CA TRP A 69 10.08 8.81 1.79
C TRP A 69 9.95 9.20 3.27
N ALA A 70 8.97 10.06 3.57
CA ALA A 70 8.67 10.50 4.92
C ALA A 70 8.05 9.35 5.73
N ASP A 71 8.41 9.27 7.01
CA ASP A 71 7.67 8.45 7.96
C ASP A 71 6.26 9.03 8.15
N THR A 72 5.26 8.35 7.61
CA THR A 72 3.85 8.74 7.70
C THR A 72 2.99 7.79 8.53
N ASP A 73 3.55 6.66 8.95
CA ASP A 73 2.83 5.60 9.67
C ASP A 73 3.30 5.41 11.13
N SER A 74 4.27 6.22 11.58
CA SER A 74 4.79 6.20 12.96
C SER A 74 5.50 4.88 13.30
N ILE A 75 5.92 4.11 12.30
CA ILE A 75 6.80 2.97 12.49
C ILE A 75 8.22 3.51 12.27
N ASP A 76 8.90 3.86 13.36
CA ASP A 76 10.25 4.45 13.38
C ASP A 76 11.16 3.95 12.24
N CYS A 77 11.20 4.68 11.12
CA CYS A 77 12.11 4.64 9.96
C CYS A 77 11.46 5.45 8.81
N GLY A 78 12.26 6.00 7.91
CA GLY A 78 11.72 6.53 6.65
C GLY A 78 11.17 5.42 5.76
N THR A 79 10.14 5.74 4.97
CA THR A 79 9.51 4.80 4.01
C THR A 79 10.53 4.12 3.08
N ARG A 80 11.61 4.81 2.70
CA ARG A 80 12.67 4.22 1.86
C ARG A 80 13.29 2.99 2.50
N ASP A 81 13.68 3.10 3.77
CA ASP A 81 14.33 2.02 4.50
C ASP A 81 13.36 0.86 4.76
N HIS A 82 12.08 1.16 5.02
CA HIS A 82 11.04 0.14 5.11
C HIS A 82 10.87 -0.64 3.80
N ILE A 83 10.86 0.04 2.66
CA ILE A 83 10.74 -0.61 1.35
C ILE A 83 11.99 -1.44 1.05
N CYS A 84 13.20 -0.89 1.26
CA CYS A 84 14.44 -1.65 1.12
C CYS A 84 14.44 -2.90 2.01
N LYS A 85 14.04 -2.78 3.27
CA LYS A 85 13.97 -3.90 4.21
C LYS A 85 12.97 -4.97 3.78
N ARG A 86 11.86 -4.58 3.14
CA ARG A 86 10.84 -5.49 2.62
C ARG A 86 11.29 -6.21 1.35
N ASP A 87 11.92 -5.47 0.42
CA ASP A 87 12.15 -5.94 -0.95
C ASP A 87 13.52 -6.59 -1.15
N LEU A 88 14.52 -6.25 -0.32
CA LEU A 88 15.87 -6.78 -0.46
C LEU A 88 16.04 -8.07 0.36
N ALA A 89 16.80 -9.01 -0.21
CA ALA A 89 17.37 -10.13 0.51
C ALA A 89 18.69 -9.72 1.20
N ASP A 90 19.13 -10.52 2.19
CA ASP A 90 20.41 -10.38 2.88
C ASP A 90 20.70 -8.94 3.38
N VAL A 91 19.67 -8.33 3.98
CA VAL A 91 19.71 -6.94 4.44
C VAL A 91 20.68 -6.78 5.61
N GLU A 92 21.60 -5.82 5.47
CA GLU A 92 22.44 -5.32 6.57
C GLU A 92 22.04 -3.89 6.93
N PHE A 93 22.05 -3.57 8.22
CA PHE A 93 21.69 -2.25 8.74
C PHE A 93 22.92 -1.50 9.24
N SER A 94 23.00 -0.19 9.01
CA SER A 94 24.09 0.65 9.54
C SER A 94 23.88 1.08 10.99
N ASP A 95 22.63 1.14 11.45
CA ASP A 95 22.25 1.53 12.82
C ASP A 95 21.69 0.35 13.64
N GLY A 96 21.72 -0.84 13.06
CA GLY A 96 21.28 -2.09 13.67
C GLY A 96 19.82 -2.47 13.47
N ASN A 97 18.93 -1.56 13.02
CA ASN A 97 17.51 -1.92 12.86
C ASN A 97 16.71 -1.20 11.76
N CYS A 98 17.22 -0.08 11.25
CA CYS A 98 16.42 0.85 10.46
C CYS A 98 17.11 1.20 9.14
N THR A 99 18.22 1.93 9.19
CA THR A 99 18.92 2.40 8.00
C THR A 99 19.55 1.23 7.24
N VAL A 100 19.02 0.92 6.05
CA VAL A 100 19.51 -0.21 5.24
C VAL A 100 20.83 0.17 4.59
N ALA A 101 21.90 -0.55 4.93
CA ALA A 101 23.25 -0.34 4.42
C ALA A 101 23.52 -1.14 3.14
N SER A 102 23.00 -2.36 3.04
CA SER A 102 23.15 -3.21 1.86
C SER A 102 22.08 -4.30 1.81
N GLY A 103 21.95 -4.91 0.64
CA GLY A 103 21.10 -6.07 0.39
C GLY A 103 21.13 -6.43 -1.09
N THR A 104 20.33 -7.41 -1.49
CA THR A 104 20.21 -7.84 -2.89
C THR A 104 18.76 -7.77 -3.34
N LEU A 105 18.50 -7.03 -4.41
CA LEU A 105 17.21 -7.05 -5.10
C LEU A 105 17.23 -8.21 -6.11
N ASP A 106 16.50 -9.28 -5.82
CA ASP A 106 16.44 -10.46 -6.68
C ASP A 106 15.04 -11.12 -6.64
N PRO A 107 14.31 -11.18 -7.77
CA PRO A 107 14.60 -10.48 -9.02
C PRO A 107 14.12 -9.01 -8.94
N ASP A 108 14.83 -8.10 -9.62
CA ASP A 108 14.28 -6.76 -9.87
C ASP A 108 12.94 -6.87 -10.61
N PRO A 109 11.82 -6.33 -10.06
CA PRO A 109 10.50 -6.47 -10.66
C PRO A 109 10.40 -5.88 -12.07
N TYR A 110 11.30 -4.96 -12.48
CA TYR A 110 11.24 -4.33 -13.80
C TYR A 110 12.16 -4.97 -14.82
N THR A 111 13.35 -5.41 -14.42
CA THR A 111 14.34 -5.96 -15.35
C THR A 111 14.51 -7.47 -15.26
N GLY A 112 14.01 -8.09 -14.18
CA GLY A 112 14.20 -9.50 -13.86
C GLY A 112 15.64 -9.87 -13.49
N LYS A 113 16.51 -8.88 -13.22
CA LYS A 113 17.92 -9.08 -12.90
C LYS A 113 18.17 -8.96 -11.41
N ASP A 114 19.20 -9.64 -10.95
CA ASP A 114 19.70 -9.53 -9.60
C ASP A 114 20.60 -8.29 -9.50
N VAL A 115 20.36 -7.46 -8.49
CA VAL A 115 21.09 -6.21 -8.32
C VAL A 115 21.43 -5.99 -6.86
N THR A 116 22.73 -5.82 -6.57
CA THR A 116 23.18 -5.46 -5.22
C THR A 116 22.84 -4.01 -4.91
N PHE A 117 22.17 -3.81 -3.79
CA PHE A 117 22.01 -2.50 -3.16
C PHE A 117 23.17 -2.24 -2.19
N THR A 118 23.74 -1.04 -2.28
CA THR A 118 24.71 -0.54 -1.31
C THR A 118 24.38 0.92 -1.04
N GLY A 119 24.22 1.28 0.24
CA GLY A 119 23.81 2.61 0.68
C GLY A 119 24.63 3.72 -0.01
N GLY A 120 23.93 4.75 -0.48
CA GLY A 120 24.52 5.80 -1.30
C GLY A 120 24.26 5.58 -2.79
N ARG A 121 25.32 5.46 -3.59
CA ARG A 121 25.25 5.40 -5.06
C ARG A 121 24.96 3.96 -5.52
N SER A 122 23.74 3.51 -5.27
CA SER A 122 23.23 2.21 -5.71
C SER A 122 22.49 2.34 -7.05
N PRO A 123 22.51 1.31 -7.92
CA PRO A 123 21.55 1.20 -9.02
C PRO A 123 20.10 1.02 -8.52
N VAL A 124 19.91 0.53 -7.29
CA VAL A 124 18.58 0.34 -6.71
C VAL A 124 18.03 1.67 -6.16
N ASP A 125 16.85 2.05 -6.66
CA ASP A 125 16.04 3.18 -6.19
C ASP A 125 14.64 2.72 -5.78
N ILE A 126 13.85 3.61 -5.18
CA ILE A 126 12.45 3.35 -4.85
C ILE A 126 11.56 4.05 -5.87
N ASP A 127 10.67 3.29 -6.49
CA ASP A 127 9.66 3.80 -7.42
C ASP A 127 8.25 3.72 -6.82
N HIS A 128 7.40 4.65 -7.23
CA HIS A 128 5.97 4.54 -6.98
C HIS A 128 5.37 3.66 -8.07
N VAL A 129 4.72 2.57 -7.67
CA VAL A 129 4.04 1.65 -8.60
C VAL A 129 2.93 2.37 -9.38
N ILE A 130 2.32 3.38 -8.76
CA ILE A 130 1.38 4.30 -9.41
C ILE A 130 2.08 5.65 -9.60
N ALA A 131 2.13 6.12 -10.84
CA ALA A 131 2.61 7.45 -11.17
C ALA A 131 1.88 8.52 -10.33
N LEU A 132 2.62 9.36 -9.60
CA LEU A 132 2.02 10.45 -8.81
C LEU A 132 1.19 11.41 -9.67
N SER A 133 1.55 11.59 -10.94
CA SER A 133 0.74 12.37 -11.89
C SER A 133 -0.57 11.70 -12.31
N ASP A 134 -0.64 10.37 -12.30
CA ASP A 134 -1.88 9.62 -12.53
C ASP A 134 -2.76 9.67 -11.27
N ALA A 135 -2.16 9.49 -10.09
CA ALA A 135 -2.85 9.67 -8.81
C ALA A 135 -3.48 11.06 -8.69
N TRP A 136 -2.79 12.12 -9.15
CA TRP A 136 -3.32 13.48 -9.23
C TRP A 136 -4.61 13.56 -10.06
N GLN A 137 -4.57 13.04 -11.29
CA GLN A 137 -5.70 13.05 -12.23
C GLN A 137 -6.86 12.15 -11.79
N LYS A 138 -6.58 11.16 -10.92
CA LYS A 138 -7.56 10.22 -10.37
C LYS A 138 -8.15 10.63 -9.02
N GLY A 139 -7.75 11.77 -8.46
CA GLY A 139 -8.43 12.37 -7.31
C GLY A 139 -7.53 12.93 -6.23
N ALA A 140 -6.22 12.64 -6.23
CA ALA A 140 -5.30 13.15 -5.21
C ALA A 140 -5.26 14.69 -5.17
N GLN A 141 -5.58 15.35 -6.29
CA GLN A 141 -5.71 16.81 -6.35
C GLN A 141 -6.77 17.41 -5.40
N GLN A 142 -7.76 16.60 -4.98
CA GLN A 142 -8.83 17.02 -4.07
C GLN A 142 -8.53 16.69 -2.60
N GLY A 143 -7.53 15.84 -2.33
CA GLY A 143 -7.12 15.51 -0.97
C GLY A 143 -6.49 16.68 -0.24
N ASP A 144 -6.43 16.62 1.08
CA ASP A 144 -5.57 17.52 1.84
C ASP A 144 -4.08 17.14 1.66
N PRO A 145 -3.12 18.04 1.95
CA PRO A 145 -1.70 17.75 1.80
C PRO A 145 -1.20 16.56 2.62
N GLY A 146 -1.73 16.36 3.83
CA GLY A 146 -1.32 15.25 4.70
C GLY A 146 -1.70 13.91 4.10
N LYS A 147 -2.93 13.80 3.58
CA LYS A 147 -3.37 12.59 2.89
C LYS A 147 -2.57 12.31 1.61
N ARG A 148 -2.26 13.32 0.80
CA ARG A 148 -1.39 13.11 -0.37
C ARG A 148 -0.02 12.58 0.04
N MET A 149 0.56 13.11 1.12
CA MET A 149 1.85 12.64 1.62
C MET A 149 1.78 11.21 2.12
N ALA A 150 0.73 10.84 2.86
CA ALA A 150 0.52 9.46 3.29
C ALA A 150 0.35 8.51 2.08
N ASP A 151 -0.47 8.89 1.09
CA ASP A 151 -0.69 8.06 -0.11
C ASP A 151 0.61 7.87 -0.93
N ALA A 152 1.48 8.88 -1.00
CA ALA A 152 2.78 8.77 -1.68
C ALA A 152 3.84 7.97 -0.90
N ASN A 153 3.67 7.84 0.42
CA ASN A 153 4.59 7.13 1.29
C ASN A 153 4.05 5.77 1.76
N ASP A 154 2.92 5.32 1.19
CA ASP A 154 2.35 4.00 1.43
C ASP A 154 3.26 2.91 0.88
N LEU A 155 3.70 2.01 1.76
CA LEU A 155 4.56 0.88 1.40
C LEU A 155 3.96 0.04 0.29
N MET A 156 2.65 -0.18 0.26
CA MET A 156 2.01 -1.01 -0.77
C MET A 156 2.00 -0.38 -2.18
N LEU A 157 2.27 0.92 -2.27
CA LEU A 157 2.27 1.68 -3.52
C LEU A 157 3.68 2.00 -4.04
N ALA A 158 4.72 1.45 -3.43
CA ALA A 158 6.11 1.66 -3.83
C ALA A 158 6.97 0.39 -3.76
N ALA A 159 8.03 0.33 -4.56
CA ALA A 159 8.91 -0.85 -4.68
C ALA A 159 10.36 -0.46 -4.99
N SER A 160 11.30 -1.31 -4.57
CA SER A 160 12.71 -1.25 -4.95
C SER A 160 12.91 -1.71 -6.40
N VAL A 161 13.64 -0.93 -7.20
CA VAL A 161 13.86 -1.16 -8.64
C VAL A 161 15.29 -0.79 -9.05
N SER A 162 15.89 -1.45 -10.05
CA SER A 162 17.29 -1.20 -10.42
C SER A 162 17.55 -0.13 -11.49
N ASP A 163 16.49 0.54 -11.96
CA ASP A 163 16.56 1.58 -13.00
C ASP A 163 15.79 2.85 -12.60
N ALA A 164 16.53 3.82 -12.08
CA ALA A 164 16.00 5.11 -11.65
C ALA A 164 15.43 5.95 -12.82
N ASP A 165 15.93 5.78 -14.05
CA ASP A 165 15.41 6.52 -15.21
C ASP A 165 14.02 6.03 -15.60
N VAL A 166 13.77 4.72 -15.50
CA VAL A 166 12.42 4.14 -15.62
C VAL A 166 11.51 4.69 -14.53
N SER A 167 11.98 4.73 -13.27
CA SER A 167 11.22 5.28 -12.12
C SER A 167 10.82 6.75 -12.30
N GLN A 168 11.77 7.61 -12.69
CA GLN A 168 11.49 9.04 -12.91
C GLN A 168 10.48 9.25 -14.06
N ARG A 169 10.57 8.44 -15.13
CA ARG A 169 9.62 8.46 -16.25
C ARG A 169 8.23 7.98 -15.81
N GLN A 170 8.13 6.93 -15.01
CA GLN A 170 6.85 6.48 -14.45
C GLN A 170 6.17 7.58 -13.66
N SER A 171 6.90 8.31 -12.83
CA SER A 171 6.33 9.38 -12.00
C SER A 171 5.58 10.48 -12.78
N VAL A 172 5.99 10.78 -14.03
CA VAL A 172 5.34 11.78 -14.89
C VAL A 172 4.23 11.22 -15.77
N GLY A 173 3.98 9.91 -15.72
CA GLY A 173 2.89 9.23 -16.41
C GLY A 173 3.14 9.01 -17.90
N VAL A 174 4.39 8.73 -18.31
CA VAL A 174 4.62 8.19 -19.66
C VAL A 174 4.07 6.76 -19.73
N GLU A 175 3.40 6.44 -20.84
CA GLU A 175 2.78 5.13 -21.07
C GLU A 175 3.78 4.00 -20.83
N GLN A 176 3.36 2.92 -20.15
CA GLN A 176 4.21 1.76 -19.85
C GLN A 176 4.83 1.12 -21.11
N SER A 177 4.16 1.25 -22.27
CA SER A 177 4.69 0.82 -23.58
C SER A 177 5.90 1.64 -24.06
N CYS A 178 6.05 2.86 -23.55
CA CYS A 178 7.13 3.79 -23.86
C CYS A 178 8.34 3.56 -22.92
N LEU A 179 8.12 3.01 -21.72
CA LEU A 179 9.16 2.68 -20.74
C LEU A 179 10.05 1.51 -21.18
N MET A 180 9.50 0.57 -21.96
CA MET A 180 10.22 -0.62 -22.44
C MET A 180 10.98 -0.39 -23.76
N ARG A 181 10.94 0.82 -24.34
CA ARG A 181 11.59 1.14 -25.62
C ARG A 181 12.87 1.96 -25.36
N THR A 182 13.99 1.48 -25.91
CA THR A 182 15.31 2.09 -25.74
C THR A 182 15.33 3.54 -26.24
N CYS A 183 16.18 4.35 -25.60
CA CYS A 183 16.40 5.78 -25.77
C CYS A 183 16.79 6.26 -27.20
N SER A 184 16.69 5.41 -28.23
CA SER A 184 17.17 5.70 -29.59
C SER A 184 16.10 6.25 -30.53
N GLU A 185 14.80 6.13 -30.23
CA GLU A 185 13.74 6.39 -31.23
C GLU A 185 12.79 7.55 -30.91
N LEU A 186 12.87 8.17 -29.73
CA LEU A 186 11.95 9.24 -29.34
C LEU A 186 12.66 10.57 -29.11
N ARG A 187 13.33 11.03 -30.17
CA ARG A 187 13.42 12.47 -30.44
C ARG A 187 12.00 12.93 -30.77
N TRP A 188 11.22 13.32 -29.75
CA TRP A 188 10.00 14.07 -30.00
C TRP A 188 10.41 15.49 -30.39
N GLU A 189 10.24 15.76 -31.67
CA GLU A 189 10.19 17.07 -32.28
C GLU A 189 9.24 18.01 -31.54
N LYS A 190 9.62 19.29 -31.55
CA LYS A 190 8.84 20.41 -31.06
C LYS A 190 7.44 20.43 -31.71
N GLY A 191 6.42 20.64 -30.89
CA GLY A 191 5.08 21.08 -31.26
C GLY A 191 4.44 21.76 -30.08
#